data_AF-C0NC62-F1
#
_entry.id   AF-C0NC62-F1
#
_cell.length_a   1.000
_cell.length_b   1.000
_cell.length_c   1.000
_cell.angle_alpha   90.00
_cell.angle_beta   90.00
_cell.angle_gamma   90.00
#
_symmetry.space_group_name_H-M   'P 1'
#
loop_
_entity.id
_entity.type
_entity.pdbx_description
1 polymer ?
#
loop_
_entity_poly.entity_id
_entity_poly.type
_entity_poly.pdbx_seq_one_letter_code
_entity_poly.pdbx_strand_id
1 'polypeptide(L)'
;MLMLFCVLLMLFLPLALFAQTECNGRAEYCGRRYSELSFVGAHNSPFVGFLPQHNQEISVVGQLNLGVRYLQGQTHLNARGKLRMCHTSCFLENAGGLDTFLRKVKGWLDDNPDEVVTLLITNGDRLDISRFDEAFRSSGIVPHAFVPSSSPHKLSMDEWPTLQQMIQSGKRLVVFLDYLADMNRVPYILDEFLYYWETPFDTTDPLFMQCKIDRPPNVNPDGRMYIANHYLDIERVGVLFPDRLSAPRTNSAIGKGSIGAQVELCTSIHGRKPNVVLVDFLNQGDVIGAQDMMNRF
;
A
#
# COMPACT_ATOMS: atom_id res chain seq x y z
N MET A 1 -22.59 30.96 -58.50
CA MET A 1 -22.44 30.49 -57.10
C MET A 1 -21.75 29.13 -57.15
N LEU A 2 -20.41 29.11 -57.19
CA LEU A 2 -19.63 27.87 -57.32
C LEU A 2 -18.79 27.74 -56.04
N MET A 3 -19.30 27.00 -55.05
CA MET A 3 -18.61 26.75 -53.79
C MET A 3 -17.54 25.68 -54.02
N LEU A 4 -16.28 26.10 -54.07
CA LEU A 4 -15.12 25.19 -54.07
C LEU A 4 -15.02 24.55 -52.67
N PHE A 5 -15.30 23.25 -52.60
CA PHE A 5 -15.05 22.44 -51.40
C PHE A 5 -13.55 22.23 -51.23
N CYS A 6 -12.93 22.95 -50.28
CA CYS A 6 -11.60 22.63 -49.77
C CYS A 6 -11.68 21.32 -48.98
N VAL A 7 -11.27 20.21 -49.61
CA VAL A 7 -11.08 18.93 -48.92
C VAL A 7 -9.79 19.03 -48.12
N LEU A 8 -9.92 19.37 -46.83
CA LEU A 8 -8.80 19.30 -45.89
C LEU A 8 -8.57 17.82 -45.54
N LEU A 9 -7.58 17.21 -46.19
CA LEU A 9 -7.13 15.85 -45.89
C LEU A 9 -6.44 15.88 -44.52
N MET A 10 -7.18 15.64 -43.44
CA MET A 10 -6.57 15.38 -42.14
C MET A 10 -5.89 14.01 -42.21
N LEU A 11 -4.56 14.02 -42.37
CA LEU A 11 -3.69 12.89 -42.12
C LEU A 11 -3.88 12.48 -40.65
N PHE A 12 -4.70 11.47 -40.41
CA PHE A 12 -4.69 10.73 -39.15
C PHE A 12 -3.33 10.03 -39.05
N LEU A 13 -2.35 10.67 -38.43
CA LEU A 13 -1.23 9.91 -37.87
C LEU A 13 -1.89 8.95 -36.88
N PRO A 14 -1.73 7.62 -37.03
CA PRO A 14 -2.16 6.72 -35.99
C PRO A 14 -1.38 7.14 -34.76
N LEU A 15 -2.09 7.55 -33.69
CA LEU A 15 -1.48 7.53 -32.38
C LEU A 15 -0.93 6.12 -32.25
N ALA A 16 0.40 5.99 -32.29
CA ALA A 16 1.04 4.87 -31.67
C ALA A 16 0.56 4.95 -30.23
N LEU A 17 -0.48 4.18 -29.90
CA LEU A 17 -0.68 3.69 -28.55
C LEU A 17 0.68 3.14 -28.19
N PHE A 18 1.44 3.88 -27.38
CA PHE A 18 2.55 3.29 -26.66
C PHE A 18 1.92 2.08 -25.98
N ALA A 19 2.13 0.89 -26.56
CA ALA A 19 1.68 -0.33 -25.96
C ALA A 19 2.38 -0.33 -24.60
N GLN A 20 1.59 -0.22 -23.54
CA GLN A 20 2.08 -0.19 -22.18
C GLN A 20 3.07 -1.36 -22.01
N THR A 21 4.34 -1.03 -21.75
CA THR A 21 5.40 -2.05 -21.69
C THR A 21 5.59 -2.60 -20.28
N GLU A 22 5.16 -1.83 -19.27
CA GLU A 22 5.41 -2.12 -17.86
C GLU A 22 4.17 -1.83 -17.01
N CYS A 23 4.00 -2.61 -15.95
CA CYS A 23 2.99 -2.39 -14.92
C CYS A 23 3.71 -2.33 -13.59
N ASN A 24 3.58 -1.26 -12.82
CA ASN A 24 4.43 -1.06 -11.64
C ASN A 24 5.95 -1.16 -11.95
N GLY A 25 6.38 -0.61 -13.08
CA GLY A 25 7.79 -0.56 -13.50
C GLY A 25 8.43 -1.90 -13.93
N ARG A 26 7.62 -2.94 -14.20
CA ARG A 26 8.09 -4.23 -14.74
C ARG A 26 7.09 -4.79 -15.76
N ALA A 27 7.58 -5.34 -16.87
CA ALA A 27 6.72 -5.97 -17.87
C ALA A 27 6.05 -7.25 -17.32
N GLU A 28 6.78 -7.99 -16.49
CA GLU A 28 6.38 -9.27 -15.93
C GLU A 28 5.25 -9.14 -14.90
N TYR A 29 5.07 -7.95 -14.32
CA TYR A 29 3.95 -7.66 -13.43
C TYR A 29 2.62 -7.52 -14.16
N CYS A 30 2.61 -7.17 -15.45
CA CYS A 30 1.38 -6.95 -16.20
C CYS A 30 0.48 -8.20 -16.28
N GLY A 31 1.09 -9.38 -16.41
CA GLY A 31 0.38 -10.66 -16.49
C GLY A 31 -0.01 -11.27 -15.14
N ARG A 32 0.46 -10.71 -14.01
CA ARG A 32 0.23 -11.28 -12.67
C ARG A 32 -1.00 -10.68 -12.03
N ARG A 33 -1.77 -11.51 -11.32
CA ARG A 33 -2.87 -11.04 -10.47
C ARG A 33 -2.31 -10.20 -9.33
N TYR A 34 -3.06 -9.18 -8.91
CA TYR A 34 -2.71 -8.38 -7.74
C TYR A 34 -2.38 -9.27 -6.52
N SER A 35 -3.19 -10.31 -6.29
CA SER A 35 -3.05 -11.28 -5.19
C SER A 35 -1.85 -12.22 -5.30
N GLU A 36 -1.18 -12.28 -6.47
CA GLU A 36 0.00 -13.11 -6.70
C GLU A 36 1.30 -12.33 -6.46
N LEU A 37 1.23 -11.00 -6.34
CA LEU A 37 2.38 -10.13 -6.14
C LEU A 37 2.73 -9.99 -4.66
N SER A 38 4.02 -9.75 -4.43
CA SER A 38 4.56 -9.33 -3.13
C SER A 38 5.01 -7.88 -3.25
N PHE A 39 4.53 -7.02 -2.35
CA PHE A 39 4.93 -5.63 -2.28
C PHE A 39 5.81 -5.41 -1.06
N VAL A 40 6.88 -4.64 -1.19
CA VAL A 40 7.35 -3.89 -0.02
C VAL A 40 6.41 -2.70 0.17
N GLY A 41 5.98 -2.48 1.40
CA GLY A 41 5.08 -1.39 1.77
C GLY A 41 5.69 -0.43 2.76
N ALA A 42 5.30 0.84 2.65
CA ALA A 42 5.66 1.89 3.58
C ALA A 42 4.79 1.79 4.85
N HIS A 43 5.35 1.26 5.94
CA HIS A 43 4.70 1.38 7.24
C HIS A 43 4.65 2.86 7.63
N ASN A 44 3.48 3.34 8.07
CA ASN A 44 3.32 4.70 8.56
C ASN A 44 3.82 5.77 7.56
N SER A 45 3.54 5.54 6.27
CA SER A 45 3.98 6.33 5.11
C SER A 45 3.93 7.86 5.25
N PRO A 46 2.93 8.48 5.92
CA PRO A 46 2.86 9.94 6.02
C PRO A 46 3.78 10.55 7.08
N PHE A 47 4.34 9.75 7.99
CA PHE A 47 5.09 10.23 9.18
C PHE A 47 6.58 10.35 8.85
N VAL A 48 6.92 11.47 8.22
CA VAL A 48 8.23 11.70 7.57
C VAL A 48 9.08 12.68 8.35
N GLY A 49 10.32 12.30 8.66
CA GLY A 49 11.36 13.18 9.20
C GLY A 49 12.38 12.42 10.04
N PHE A 50 12.98 13.09 11.04
CA PHE A 50 14.10 12.55 11.83
C PHE A 50 13.86 12.49 13.35
N LEU A 51 12.62 12.71 13.80
CA LEU A 51 12.24 12.56 15.20
C LEU A 51 11.97 11.08 15.54
N PRO A 52 12.02 10.69 16.82
CA PRO A 52 11.86 9.30 17.24
C PRO A 52 10.54 8.65 16.81
N GLN A 53 9.46 9.40 16.62
CA GLN A 53 8.16 8.89 16.17
C GLN A 53 7.98 8.85 14.64
N HIS A 54 8.99 9.24 13.85
CA HIS A 54 8.90 9.21 12.39
C HIS A 54 9.37 7.88 11.82
N ASN A 55 8.56 7.29 10.96
CA ASN A 55 8.80 5.99 10.34
C ASN A 55 9.47 6.08 8.97
N GLN A 56 9.43 7.24 8.30
CA GLN A 56 9.99 7.40 6.96
C GLN A 56 10.88 8.65 6.88
N GLU A 57 11.82 8.69 5.94
CA GLU A 57 12.71 9.85 5.72
C GLU A 57 12.39 10.60 4.43
N ILE A 58 11.70 9.92 3.51
CA ILE A 58 11.30 10.45 2.21
C ILE A 58 9.78 10.66 2.17
N SER A 59 9.35 11.69 1.43
CA SER A 59 7.93 12.02 1.27
C SER A 59 7.14 10.86 0.67
N VAL A 60 5.81 10.84 0.84
CA VAL A 60 4.92 9.84 0.19
C VAL A 60 5.15 9.75 -1.32
N VAL A 61 5.34 10.90 -2.00
CA VAL A 61 5.68 10.92 -3.44
C VAL A 61 7.07 10.33 -3.68
N GLY A 62 8.04 10.60 -2.80
CA GLY A 62 9.36 9.97 -2.84
C GLY A 62 9.30 8.44 -2.67
N GLN A 63 8.43 7.94 -1.80
CA GLN A 63 8.22 6.50 -1.58
C GLN A 63 7.63 5.85 -2.84
N LEU A 64 6.63 6.49 -3.45
CA LEU A 64 6.08 6.05 -4.74
C LEU A 64 7.15 6.10 -5.85
N ASN A 65 7.93 7.17 -5.93
CA ASN A 65 9.04 7.27 -6.90
C ASN A 65 10.16 6.24 -6.67
N LEU A 66 10.32 5.74 -5.44
CA LEU A 66 11.26 4.67 -5.12
C LEU A 66 10.82 3.29 -5.65
N GLY A 67 9.53 3.13 -6.01
CA GLY A 67 8.97 1.85 -6.47
C GLY A 67 8.03 1.17 -5.46
N VAL A 68 7.74 1.82 -4.33
CA VAL A 68 6.77 1.33 -3.33
C VAL A 68 5.36 1.52 -3.85
N ARG A 69 4.52 0.49 -3.73
CA ARG A 69 3.12 0.51 -4.21
C ARG A 69 2.10 0.15 -3.14
N TYR A 70 2.55 0.00 -1.89
CA TYR A 70 1.69 -0.24 -0.75
C TYR A 70 2.01 0.81 0.32
N LEU A 71 1.07 1.71 0.59
CA LEU A 71 1.22 2.77 1.58
C LEU A 71 0.30 2.49 2.76
N GLN A 72 0.87 2.27 3.93
CA GLN A 72 0.11 2.12 5.17
C GLN A 72 0.15 3.44 5.95
N GLY A 73 -0.92 3.79 6.66
CA GLY A 73 -0.93 4.99 7.49
C GLY A 73 -2.07 5.00 8.51
N GLN A 74 -1.87 5.78 9.57
CA GLN A 74 -2.81 5.89 10.67
C GLN A 74 -3.68 7.14 10.61
N THR A 75 -4.92 7.02 11.05
CA THR A 75 -5.85 8.15 11.16
C THR A 75 -6.46 8.30 12.54
N HIS A 76 -6.53 9.55 13.00
CA HIS A 76 -7.20 9.95 14.24
C HIS A 76 -7.90 11.30 14.06
N LEU A 77 -8.84 11.60 14.96
CA LEU A 77 -9.42 12.93 15.11
C LEU A 77 -8.43 13.85 15.84
N ASN A 78 -8.25 15.05 15.31
CA ASN A 78 -7.61 16.11 16.09
C ASN A 78 -8.58 16.74 17.11
N ALA A 79 -8.07 17.68 17.93
CA ALA A 79 -8.87 18.40 18.92
C ALA A 79 -10.08 19.19 18.35
N ARG A 80 -10.15 19.37 17.02
CA ARG A 80 -11.28 20.01 16.31
C ARG A 80 -12.23 19.00 15.66
N GLY A 81 -12.10 17.70 15.95
CA GLY A 81 -12.94 16.63 15.40
C GLY A 81 -12.74 16.37 13.90
N LYS A 82 -11.62 16.84 13.32
CA LYS A 82 -11.29 16.58 11.91
C LYS A 82 -10.42 15.34 11.79
N LEU A 83 -10.70 14.51 10.79
CA LEU A 83 -9.94 13.30 10.48
C LEU A 83 -8.59 13.68 9.86
N ARG A 84 -7.50 13.17 10.44
CA ARG A 84 -6.13 13.52 10.10
C ARG A 84 -5.28 12.25 9.97
N MET A 85 -4.20 12.35 9.21
CA MET A 85 -3.10 11.38 9.28
C MET A 85 -2.31 11.66 10.56
N CYS A 86 -2.44 10.83 11.58
CA CYS A 86 -1.78 11.03 12.88
C CYS A 86 -1.19 9.72 13.39
N HIS A 87 0.02 9.76 13.95
CA HIS A 87 0.69 8.58 14.51
C HIS A 87 0.27 8.44 15.97
N THR A 88 -0.48 7.38 16.32
CA THR A 88 -1.02 7.12 17.68
C THR A 88 -2.03 8.16 18.19
N SER A 89 -1.76 9.45 18.03
CA SER A 89 -2.66 10.57 18.30
C SER A 89 -2.17 11.81 17.57
N CYS A 90 -3.06 12.75 17.27
CA CYS A 90 -2.67 14.02 16.65
C CYS A 90 -1.86 14.96 17.55
N PHE A 91 -1.68 14.60 18.83
CA PHE A 91 -0.78 15.28 19.74
C PHE A 91 0.67 14.82 19.55
N LEU A 92 0.87 13.51 19.34
CA LEU A 92 2.19 12.95 19.07
C LEU A 92 2.70 13.36 17.69
N GLU A 93 1.89 13.16 16.65
CA GLU A 93 2.27 13.50 15.28
C GLU A 93 1.02 13.76 14.43
N ASN A 94 1.08 14.77 13.56
CA ASN A 94 -0.04 15.16 12.68
C ASN A 94 0.48 15.55 11.30
N ALA A 95 0.46 14.59 10.38
CA ALA A 95 0.98 14.72 9.03
C ALA A 95 0.02 15.39 8.04
N GLY A 96 -1.17 15.83 8.47
CA GLY A 96 -2.12 16.48 7.56
C GLY A 96 -3.52 15.89 7.59
N GLY A 97 -4.39 16.41 6.71
CA GLY A 97 -5.72 15.84 6.49
C GLY A 97 -5.62 14.58 5.64
N LEU A 98 -6.48 13.60 5.89
CA LEU A 98 -6.58 12.41 5.03
C LEU A 98 -6.84 12.83 3.57
N ASP A 99 -7.69 13.82 3.35
CA ASP A 99 -7.96 14.40 2.02
C ASP A 99 -6.71 14.97 1.33
N THR A 100 -5.83 15.64 2.08
CA THR A 100 -4.54 16.15 1.55
C THR A 100 -3.59 15.01 1.21
N PHE A 101 -3.50 13.98 2.05
CA PHE A 101 -2.72 12.77 1.74
C PHE A 101 -3.25 12.11 0.46
N LEU A 102 -4.56 11.92 0.35
CA LEU A 102 -5.21 11.32 -0.81
C LEU A 102 -5.00 12.18 -2.08
N ARG A 103 -5.05 13.52 -2.00
CA ARG A 103 -4.72 14.38 -3.17
C ARG A 103 -3.30 14.19 -3.67
N LYS A 104 -2.33 13.95 -2.79
CA LYS A 104 -0.93 13.66 -3.20
C LYS A 104 -0.86 12.33 -3.95
N VAL A 105 -1.49 11.28 -3.43
CA VAL A 105 -1.54 9.96 -4.09
C VAL A 105 -2.29 10.04 -5.42
N LYS A 106 -3.42 10.77 -5.46
CA LYS A 106 -4.20 11.01 -6.68
C LYS A 106 -3.34 11.69 -7.75
N GLY A 107 -2.68 12.80 -7.42
CA GLY A 107 -1.85 13.53 -8.37
C GLY A 107 -0.74 12.65 -8.93
N TRP A 108 -0.10 11.86 -8.07
CA TRP A 108 0.89 10.88 -8.53
C TRP A 108 0.30 9.80 -9.44
N LEU A 109 -0.88 9.25 -9.13
CA LEU A 109 -1.56 8.29 -10.01
C LEU A 109 -1.95 8.92 -11.35
N ASP A 110 -2.39 10.19 -11.36
CA ASP A 110 -2.72 10.91 -12.60
C ASP A 110 -1.49 11.06 -13.50
N ASP A 111 -0.34 11.35 -12.91
CA ASP A 111 0.94 11.53 -13.63
C ASP A 111 1.59 10.20 -14.05
N ASN A 112 1.19 9.08 -13.45
CA ASN A 112 1.77 7.75 -13.70
C ASN A 112 0.64 6.75 -14.05
N PRO A 113 0.20 6.69 -15.33
CA PRO A 113 -0.97 5.89 -15.74
C PRO A 113 -0.76 4.39 -15.63
N ASP A 114 0.49 3.92 -15.65
CA ASP A 114 0.85 2.49 -15.67
C ASP A 114 1.08 1.89 -14.27
N GLU A 115 0.53 2.56 -13.26
CA GLU A 115 0.83 2.30 -11.85
C GLU A 115 -0.43 1.96 -11.06
N VAL A 116 -0.37 0.92 -10.24
CA VAL A 116 -1.39 0.49 -9.28
C VAL A 116 -0.85 0.68 -7.87
N VAL A 117 -1.57 1.46 -7.06
CA VAL A 117 -1.21 1.78 -5.67
C VAL A 117 -2.23 1.16 -4.72
N THR A 118 -1.76 0.70 -3.57
CA THR A 118 -2.59 0.24 -2.47
C THR A 118 -2.46 1.16 -1.27
N LEU A 119 -3.58 1.47 -0.64
CA LEU A 119 -3.64 2.14 0.65
C LEU A 119 -4.17 1.18 1.70
N LEU A 120 -3.47 1.09 2.82
CA LEU A 120 -4.01 0.50 4.05
C LEU A 120 -4.11 1.61 5.10
N ILE A 121 -5.34 1.96 5.46
CA ILE A 121 -5.63 3.02 6.41
C ILE A 121 -6.09 2.39 7.72
N THR A 122 -5.53 2.81 8.84
CA THR A 122 -6.03 2.39 10.15
C THR A 122 -7.03 3.39 10.72
N ASN A 123 -8.12 2.86 11.25
CA ASN A 123 -9.25 3.53 11.87
C ASN A 123 -9.21 3.30 13.39
N GLY A 124 -8.14 3.80 14.02
CA GLY A 124 -7.89 3.60 15.45
C GLY A 124 -9.00 4.15 16.35
N ASP A 125 -9.66 5.22 15.92
CA ASP A 125 -10.75 5.89 16.65
C ASP A 125 -12.12 5.21 16.45
N ARG A 126 -12.20 4.11 15.68
CA ARG A 126 -13.44 3.37 15.39
C ARG A 126 -14.54 4.28 14.83
N LEU A 127 -14.17 5.14 13.89
CA LEU A 127 -15.08 6.06 13.23
C LEU A 127 -15.94 5.35 12.21
N ASP A 128 -17.15 5.88 11.97
CA ASP A 128 -18.01 5.43 10.89
C ASP A 128 -17.36 5.67 9.52
N ILE A 129 -17.55 4.72 8.60
CA ILE A 129 -16.94 4.74 7.26
C ILE A 129 -17.28 6.00 6.45
N SER A 130 -18.42 6.66 6.74
CA SER A 130 -18.79 7.92 6.07
C SER A 130 -17.74 9.01 6.23
N ARG A 131 -16.97 9.02 7.32
CA ARG A 131 -15.89 10.00 7.55
C ARG A 131 -14.72 9.78 6.61
N PHE A 132 -14.43 8.53 6.26
CA PHE A 132 -13.42 8.16 5.28
C PHE A 132 -13.94 8.46 3.87
N ASP A 133 -15.16 8.02 3.55
CA ASP A 133 -15.80 8.28 2.25
C ASP A 133 -15.89 9.78 1.92
N GLU A 134 -16.19 10.64 2.91
CA GLU A 134 -16.13 12.10 2.78
C GLU A 134 -14.72 12.58 2.35
N ALA A 135 -13.68 12.12 3.02
CA ALA A 135 -12.29 12.47 2.69
C ALA A 135 -11.90 11.96 1.29
N PHE A 136 -12.28 10.72 0.94
CA PHE A 136 -12.02 10.12 -0.36
C PHE A 136 -12.72 10.90 -1.48
N ARG A 137 -14.01 11.22 -1.34
CA ARG A 137 -14.73 12.03 -2.34
C ARG A 137 -14.15 13.43 -2.46
N SER A 138 -13.84 14.09 -1.34
CA SER A 138 -13.30 15.46 -1.35
C SER A 138 -11.91 15.57 -1.98
N SER A 139 -11.12 14.49 -1.96
CA SER A 139 -9.82 14.44 -2.65
C SER A 139 -9.94 14.21 -4.16
N GLY A 140 -11.09 13.74 -4.64
CA GLY A 140 -11.32 13.39 -6.04
C GLY A 140 -10.64 12.09 -6.48
N ILE A 141 -10.14 11.26 -5.56
CA ILE A 141 -9.38 10.03 -5.88
C ILE A 141 -10.29 8.83 -6.21
N VAL A 142 -11.56 8.86 -5.77
CA VAL A 142 -12.54 7.76 -5.95
C VAL A 142 -12.62 7.19 -7.36
N PRO A 143 -12.53 7.98 -8.46
CA PRO A 143 -12.53 7.42 -9.81
C PRO A 143 -11.44 6.36 -10.08
N HIS A 144 -10.29 6.43 -9.40
CA HIS A 144 -9.21 5.44 -9.48
C HIS A 144 -9.45 4.22 -8.60
N ALA A 145 -10.39 4.25 -7.67
CA ALA A 145 -10.57 3.21 -6.66
C ALA A 145 -11.18 1.92 -7.26
N PHE A 146 -10.53 0.79 -6.97
CA PHE A 146 -10.97 -0.54 -7.33
C PHE A 146 -12.16 -0.97 -6.48
N VAL A 147 -13.18 -1.50 -7.16
CA VAL A 147 -14.33 -2.15 -6.54
C VAL A 147 -14.36 -3.60 -7.03
N PRO A 148 -14.28 -4.60 -6.13
CA PRO A 148 -14.41 -5.99 -6.49
C PRO A 148 -15.74 -6.27 -7.22
N SER A 149 -15.71 -7.09 -8.27
CA SER A 149 -16.91 -7.53 -8.98
C SER A 149 -17.89 -8.28 -8.10
N SER A 150 -17.39 -8.95 -7.06
CA SER A 150 -18.17 -9.69 -6.07
C SER A 150 -18.70 -8.83 -4.91
N SER A 151 -18.37 -7.54 -4.86
CA SER A 151 -18.78 -6.65 -3.76
C SER A 151 -20.29 -6.71 -3.52
N PRO A 152 -20.75 -6.82 -2.25
CA PRO A 152 -19.99 -6.67 -1.01
C PRO A 152 -19.30 -7.95 -0.52
N HIS A 153 -19.38 -9.06 -1.26
CA HIS A 153 -18.71 -10.30 -0.91
C HIS A 153 -17.21 -10.25 -1.20
N LYS A 154 -16.46 -11.09 -0.50
CA LYS A 154 -15.03 -11.26 -0.70
C LYS A 154 -14.75 -11.72 -2.14
N LEU A 155 -13.74 -11.13 -2.77
CA LEU A 155 -13.16 -11.62 -4.02
C LEU A 155 -12.17 -12.74 -3.68
N SER A 156 -12.32 -13.92 -4.28
CA SER A 156 -11.37 -15.01 -4.04
C SER A 156 -9.99 -14.66 -4.59
N MET A 157 -8.93 -15.30 -4.07
CA MET A 157 -7.56 -14.96 -4.45
C MET A 157 -7.29 -15.12 -5.95
N ASP A 158 -7.91 -16.11 -6.58
CA ASP A 158 -7.81 -16.38 -8.02
C ASP A 158 -8.71 -15.48 -8.88
N GLU A 159 -9.63 -14.73 -8.30
CA GLU A 159 -10.50 -13.80 -9.05
C GLU A 159 -9.97 -12.35 -9.09
N TRP A 160 -8.85 -12.07 -8.40
CA TRP A 160 -8.21 -10.75 -8.50
C TRP A 160 -7.75 -10.48 -9.94
N PRO A 161 -8.00 -9.27 -10.48
CA PRO A 161 -7.53 -8.89 -11.81
C PRO A 161 -6.00 -8.84 -11.88
N THR A 162 -5.47 -8.97 -13.10
CA THR A 162 -4.06 -8.68 -13.36
C THR A 162 -3.79 -7.19 -13.25
N LEU A 163 -2.53 -6.79 -13.00
CA LEU A 163 -2.20 -5.36 -12.98
C LEU A 163 -2.53 -4.69 -14.33
N GLN A 164 -2.31 -5.38 -15.44
CA GLN A 164 -2.68 -4.86 -16.76
C GLN A 164 -4.17 -4.55 -16.87
N GLN A 165 -5.03 -5.43 -16.36
CA GLN A 165 -6.48 -5.24 -16.35
C GLN A 165 -6.89 -4.06 -15.44
N MET A 166 -6.28 -3.96 -14.26
CA MET A 166 -6.51 -2.82 -13.35
C MET A 166 -6.13 -1.50 -14.02
N ILE A 167 -4.99 -1.46 -14.70
CA ILE A 167 -4.50 -0.27 -15.40
C ILE A 167 -5.41 0.11 -16.57
N GLN A 168 -5.76 -0.86 -17.43
CA GLN A 168 -6.67 -0.63 -18.57
C GLN A 168 -8.06 -0.14 -18.13
N SER A 169 -8.54 -0.61 -16.98
CA SER A 169 -9.83 -0.16 -16.43
C SER A 169 -9.78 1.23 -15.77
N GLY A 170 -8.57 1.77 -15.55
CA GLY A 170 -8.35 2.97 -14.74
C GLY A 170 -8.58 2.77 -13.24
N LYS A 171 -8.93 1.57 -12.77
CA LYS A 171 -9.18 1.23 -11.36
C LYS A 171 -7.90 0.79 -10.67
N ARG A 172 -7.00 1.76 -10.51
CA ARG A 172 -5.60 1.59 -10.11
C ARG A 172 -5.30 1.87 -8.63
N LEU A 173 -6.33 2.09 -7.82
CA LEU A 173 -6.19 2.28 -6.38
C LEU A 173 -6.93 1.19 -5.61
N VAL A 174 -6.22 0.35 -4.88
CA VAL A 174 -6.83 -0.59 -3.92
C VAL A 174 -6.82 0.06 -2.54
N VAL A 175 -7.93 0.01 -1.81
CA VAL A 175 -8.05 0.64 -0.49
C VAL A 175 -8.54 -0.37 0.53
N PHE A 176 -7.81 -0.50 1.63
CA PHE A 176 -8.19 -1.29 2.79
C PHE A 176 -8.34 -0.39 4.03
N LEU A 177 -9.29 -0.76 4.89
CA LEU A 177 -9.51 -0.16 6.21
C LEU A 177 -9.51 -1.29 7.25
N ASP A 178 -8.76 -1.12 8.33
CA ASP A 178 -8.56 -2.17 9.35
C ASP A 178 -9.83 -2.47 10.17
N TYR A 179 -10.56 -1.43 10.56
CA TYR A 179 -11.74 -1.53 11.39
C TYR A 179 -12.90 -0.73 10.79
N LEU A 180 -14.09 -1.30 10.88
CA LEU A 180 -15.35 -0.70 10.46
C LEU A 180 -15.38 -0.33 8.97
N ALA A 181 -14.68 -1.11 8.13
CA ALA A 181 -15.01 -1.18 6.72
C ALA A 181 -16.47 -1.65 6.56
N ASP A 182 -17.20 -1.08 5.60
CA ASP A 182 -18.55 -1.49 5.24
C ASP A 182 -18.71 -1.39 3.72
N MET A 183 -18.43 -2.50 3.06
CA MET A 183 -18.45 -2.60 1.60
C MET A 183 -19.87 -2.49 1.01
N ASN A 184 -20.94 -2.59 1.81
CA ASN A 184 -22.29 -2.31 1.34
C ASN A 184 -22.53 -0.81 1.15
N ARG A 185 -21.91 0.02 2.00
CA ARG A 185 -22.05 1.48 1.98
C ARG A 185 -20.99 2.16 1.13
N VAL A 186 -19.76 1.67 1.19
CA VAL A 186 -18.59 2.25 0.52
C VAL A 186 -17.78 1.13 -0.15
N PRO A 187 -18.22 0.63 -1.31
CA PRO A 187 -17.72 -0.62 -1.90
C PRO A 187 -16.26 -0.58 -2.38
N TYR A 188 -15.65 0.60 -2.43
CA TYR A 188 -14.25 0.79 -2.83
C TYR A 188 -13.28 0.84 -1.63
N ILE A 189 -13.78 0.83 -0.40
CA ILE A 189 -12.99 0.70 0.83
C ILE A 189 -13.22 -0.71 1.37
N LEU A 190 -12.21 -1.57 1.19
CA LEU A 190 -12.28 -2.98 1.51
C LEU A 190 -11.96 -3.23 2.99
N ASP A 191 -12.58 -4.27 3.56
CA ASP A 191 -12.23 -4.75 4.89
C ASP A 191 -10.86 -5.44 4.84
N GLU A 192 -9.84 -4.85 5.49
CA GLU A 192 -8.52 -5.44 5.57
C GLU A 192 -8.60 -6.90 6.03
N PHE A 193 -9.29 -7.16 7.13
CA PHE A 193 -9.38 -8.47 7.76
C PHE A 193 -10.44 -9.38 7.11
N LEU A 194 -10.98 -9.01 5.96
CA LEU A 194 -11.61 -9.95 5.03
C LEU A 194 -10.58 -10.52 4.04
N TYR A 195 -9.58 -9.73 3.68
CA TYR A 195 -8.59 -10.03 2.65
C TYR A 195 -7.22 -10.44 3.18
N TYR A 196 -6.82 -9.96 4.34
CA TYR A 196 -5.51 -10.16 4.95
C TYR A 196 -5.58 -10.84 6.30
N TRP A 197 -4.44 -11.39 6.69
CA TRP A 197 -4.01 -11.50 8.08
C TRP A 197 -2.59 -10.92 8.20
N GLU A 198 -2.16 -10.61 9.41
CA GLU A 198 -0.85 -10.01 9.67
C GLU A 198 -0.04 -10.84 10.68
N THR A 199 1.29 -10.79 10.55
CA THR A 199 2.21 -11.20 11.62
C THR A 199 2.24 -10.17 12.76
N PRO A 200 2.78 -10.49 13.94
CA PRO A 200 2.94 -9.50 15.01
C PRO A 200 3.75 -8.30 14.55
N PHE A 201 3.35 -7.12 15.03
CA PHE A 201 4.07 -5.85 14.91
C PHE A 201 4.81 -5.53 16.22
N ASP A 202 5.45 -4.36 16.30
CA ASP A 202 6.15 -3.87 17.51
C ASP A 202 7.26 -4.81 18.00
N THR A 203 7.93 -5.49 17.06
CA THR A 203 9.00 -6.44 17.40
C THR A 203 10.29 -5.72 17.77
N THR A 204 10.91 -6.15 18.87
CA THR A 204 12.27 -5.75 19.25
C THR A 204 13.30 -6.85 18.97
N ASP A 205 12.91 -7.96 18.34
CA ASP A 205 13.82 -9.01 17.89
C ASP A 205 14.43 -8.63 16.53
N PRO A 206 15.74 -8.29 16.48
CA PRO A 206 16.38 -7.87 15.23
C PRO A 206 16.55 -9.02 14.21
N LEU A 207 16.21 -10.25 14.58
CA LEU A 207 16.28 -11.42 13.70
C LEU A 207 14.91 -11.81 13.11
N PHE A 208 13.80 -11.21 13.58
CA PHE A 208 12.44 -11.50 13.12
C PHE A 208 12.13 -13.01 13.11
N MET A 209 12.43 -13.72 14.20
CA MET A 209 12.41 -15.19 14.28
C MET A 209 11.02 -15.83 14.36
N GLN A 210 9.97 -15.13 13.92
CA GLN A 210 8.61 -15.67 13.87
C GLN A 210 7.78 -15.10 12.72
N CYS A 211 6.76 -15.88 12.33
CA CYS A 211 5.74 -15.49 11.36
C CYS A 211 4.35 -15.98 11.79
N LYS A 212 4.03 -16.00 13.09
CA LYS A 212 2.71 -16.47 13.55
C LYS A 212 1.60 -15.55 13.01
N ILE A 213 0.40 -16.11 12.86
CA ILE A 213 -0.81 -15.32 12.59
C ILE A 213 -1.17 -14.56 13.88
N ASP A 214 -1.31 -13.24 13.81
CA ASP A 214 -1.58 -12.39 14.97
C ASP A 214 -2.89 -11.61 14.81
N ARG A 215 -3.07 -10.92 13.67
CA ARG A 215 -4.27 -10.11 13.40
C ARG A 215 -5.02 -10.61 12.16
N PRO A 216 -6.34 -10.91 12.28
CA PRO A 216 -7.06 -11.14 13.52
C PRO A 216 -6.59 -12.44 14.21
N PRO A 217 -6.75 -12.56 15.54
CA PRO A 217 -6.40 -13.78 16.24
C PRO A 217 -7.25 -14.95 15.77
N ASN A 218 -6.65 -16.13 15.65
CA ASN A 218 -7.33 -17.40 15.30
C ASN A 218 -8.07 -17.38 13.95
N VAL A 219 -7.69 -16.49 13.03
CA VAL A 219 -8.30 -16.47 11.69
C VAL A 219 -7.87 -17.68 10.87
N ASN A 220 -8.75 -18.20 10.02
CA ASN A 220 -8.34 -19.16 9.00
C ASN A 220 -7.50 -18.42 7.93
N PRO A 221 -6.21 -18.79 7.72
CA PRO A 221 -5.36 -18.16 6.70
C PRO A 221 -5.78 -18.43 5.26
N ASP A 222 -6.62 -19.46 5.02
CA ASP A 222 -7.02 -19.86 3.67
C ASP A 222 -7.78 -18.76 2.94
N GLY A 223 -7.44 -18.58 1.66
CA GLY A 223 -8.07 -17.60 0.78
C GLY A 223 -7.77 -16.15 1.16
N ARG A 224 -6.80 -15.87 2.03
CA ARG A 224 -6.38 -14.52 2.42
C ARG A 224 -5.00 -14.23 1.86
N MET A 225 -4.72 -12.99 1.49
CA MET A 225 -3.37 -12.49 1.41
C MET A 225 -2.79 -12.35 2.83
N TYR A 226 -1.50 -12.05 2.96
CA TYR A 226 -0.96 -11.71 4.28
C TYR A 226 0.15 -10.67 4.26
N ILE A 227 0.25 -9.96 5.38
CA ILE A 227 1.22 -8.89 5.63
C ILE A 227 2.24 -9.39 6.66
N ALA A 228 3.52 -9.29 6.33
CA ALA A 228 4.60 -9.40 7.30
C ALA A 228 4.96 -8.01 7.80
N ASN A 229 4.77 -7.78 9.11
CA ASN A 229 5.23 -6.57 9.78
C ASN A 229 6.75 -6.70 10.03
N HIS A 230 7.55 -6.07 9.17
CA HIS A 230 9.02 -6.12 9.15
C HIS A 230 9.64 -4.74 9.42
N TYR A 231 9.22 -4.12 10.51
CA TYR A 231 9.82 -2.90 11.04
C TYR A 231 10.29 -3.20 12.45
N LEU A 232 11.56 -2.90 12.71
CA LEU A 232 12.22 -3.19 13.99
C LEU A 232 12.03 -1.99 14.90
N ASP A 233 11.57 -2.24 16.12
CA ASP A 233 11.56 -1.24 17.17
C ASP A 233 12.71 -1.45 18.17
N ILE A 234 13.09 -0.34 18.81
CA ILE A 234 13.86 -0.35 20.04
C ILE A 234 13.00 0.14 21.20
N GLU A 235 13.15 -0.50 22.36
CA GLU A 235 12.51 -0.05 23.58
C GLU A 235 13.46 0.85 24.40
N ARG A 236 12.96 2.02 24.81
CA ARG A 236 13.63 2.94 25.74
C ARG A 236 12.61 3.47 26.74
N VAL A 237 12.87 3.26 28.04
CA VAL A 237 12.02 3.78 29.13
C VAL A 237 10.55 3.34 28.99
N GLY A 238 10.31 2.10 28.54
CA GLY A 238 8.96 1.55 28.35
C GLY A 238 8.21 2.05 27.11
N VAL A 239 8.90 2.75 26.21
CA VAL A 239 8.34 3.25 24.95
C VAL A 239 9.10 2.64 23.78
N LEU A 240 8.37 2.19 22.77
CA LEU A 240 8.89 1.67 21.51
C LEU A 240 9.11 2.79 20.50
N PHE A 241 10.20 2.70 19.75
CA PHE A 241 10.55 3.62 18.69
C PHE A 241 11.10 2.85 17.48
N PRO A 242 10.78 3.26 16.25
CA PRO A 242 11.42 2.73 15.05
C PRO A 242 12.95 2.75 15.11
N ASP A 243 13.60 1.61 14.92
CA ASP A 243 15.06 1.45 14.95
C ASP A 243 15.71 1.95 13.65
N ARG A 244 15.86 3.26 13.55
CA ARG A 244 16.52 3.90 12.41
C ARG A 244 17.97 3.47 12.21
N LEU A 245 18.70 3.16 13.29
CA LEU A 245 20.12 2.84 13.20
C LEU A 245 20.35 1.46 12.59
N SER A 246 19.46 0.51 12.86
CA SER A 246 19.50 -0.82 12.27
C SER A 246 18.84 -0.92 10.90
N ALA A 247 18.13 0.13 10.45
CA ALA A 247 17.35 0.11 9.22
C ALA A 247 18.11 -0.37 7.96
N PRO A 248 19.40 -0.02 7.72
CA PRO A 248 20.12 -0.55 6.56
C PRO A 248 20.21 -2.10 6.56
N ARG A 249 20.31 -2.71 7.74
CA ARG A 249 20.34 -4.17 7.91
C ARG A 249 18.93 -4.76 7.85
N THR A 250 17.99 -4.18 8.59
CA THR A 250 16.58 -4.63 8.61
C THR A 250 16.03 -4.66 7.18
N ASN A 251 16.21 -3.58 6.44
CA ASN A 251 15.71 -3.43 5.08
C ASN A 251 16.61 -4.02 3.99
N SER A 252 17.62 -4.80 4.34
CA SER A 252 18.43 -5.49 3.34
C SER A 252 17.62 -6.58 2.63
N ALA A 253 17.99 -6.91 1.39
CA ALA A 253 17.39 -8.03 0.66
C ALA A 253 17.86 -9.40 1.18
N ILE A 254 19.07 -9.48 1.72
CA ILE A 254 19.71 -10.71 2.19
C ILE A 254 20.41 -10.51 3.53
N GLY A 255 20.68 -11.62 4.23
CA GLY A 255 21.42 -11.63 5.50
C GLY A 255 20.52 -11.75 6.73
N LYS A 256 21.12 -11.90 7.91
CA LYS A 256 20.37 -12.08 9.16
C LYS A 256 19.55 -10.84 9.51
N GLY A 257 18.28 -11.04 9.85
CA GLY A 257 17.36 -9.95 10.20
C GLY A 257 16.88 -9.12 9.01
N SER A 258 17.21 -9.53 7.79
CA SER A 258 16.80 -8.87 6.56
C SER A 258 15.36 -9.22 6.18
N ILE A 259 14.78 -8.46 5.24
CA ILE A 259 13.50 -8.78 4.61
C ILE A 259 13.53 -10.20 4.04
N GLY A 260 14.57 -10.55 3.28
CA GLY A 260 14.69 -11.87 2.65
C GLY A 260 14.73 -13.01 3.66
N ALA A 261 15.40 -12.83 4.80
CA ALA A 261 15.45 -13.84 5.85
C ALA A 261 14.08 -14.08 6.49
N GLN A 262 13.31 -13.03 6.80
CA GLN A 262 11.96 -13.21 7.35
C GLN A 262 11.02 -13.80 6.29
N VAL A 263 11.13 -13.37 5.03
CA VAL A 263 10.34 -13.94 3.92
C VAL A 263 10.59 -15.43 3.77
N GLU A 264 11.85 -15.88 3.80
CA GLU A 264 12.22 -17.29 3.73
C GLU A 264 11.61 -18.08 4.90
N LEU A 265 11.76 -17.56 6.13
CA LEU A 265 11.14 -18.14 7.32
C LEU A 265 9.61 -18.25 7.17
N CYS A 266 8.93 -17.17 6.82
CA CYS A 266 7.48 -17.16 6.68
C CYS A 266 7.02 -18.11 5.57
N THR A 267 7.77 -18.20 4.46
CA THR A 267 7.48 -19.11 3.36
C THR A 267 7.60 -20.57 3.81
N SER A 268 8.58 -20.89 4.65
CA SER A 268 8.75 -22.23 5.21
C SER A 268 7.59 -22.66 6.12
N ILE A 269 6.95 -21.70 6.81
CA ILE A 269 5.85 -21.95 7.75
C ILE A 269 4.51 -22.02 7.02
N HIS A 270 4.27 -21.09 6.08
CA HIS A 270 2.96 -20.90 5.44
C HIS A 270 2.86 -21.47 4.02
N GLY A 271 3.95 -21.98 3.47
CA GLY A 271 4.01 -22.55 2.11
C GLY A 271 3.93 -21.50 0.99
N ARG A 272 3.94 -20.21 1.32
CA ARG A 272 3.90 -19.09 0.37
C ARG A 272 4.55 -17.85 0.99
N LYS A 273 5.00 -16.94 0.12
CA LYS A 273 5.58 -15.65 0.48
C LYS A 273 4.52 -14.63 0.93
N PRO A 274 4.91 -13.59 1.71
CA PRO A 274 4.01 -12.50 2.06
C PRO A 274 3.51 -11.77 0.82
N ASN A 275 2.27 -11.30 0.84
CA ASN A 275 1.77 -10.38 -0.17
C ASN A 275 2.27 -8.96 0.08
N VAL A 276 2.57 -8.64 1.34
CA VAL A 276 3.12 -7.35 1.74
C VAL A 276 4.19 -7.57 2.80
N VAL A 277 5.31 -6.87 2.68
CA VAL A 277 6.28 -6.71 3.76
C VAL A 277 6.30 -5.22 4.10
N LEU A 278 5.74 -4.86 5.25
CA LEU A 278 5.73 -3.48 5.74
C LEU A 278 7.06 -3.15 6.40
N VAL A 279 7.65 -2.01 6.04
CA VAL A 279 8.97 -1.58 6.56
C VAL A 279 8.98 -0.08 6.89
N ASP A 280 9.83 0.28 7.84
CA ASP A 280 10.22 1.66 8.15
C ASP A 280 11.49 2.05 7.40
N PHE A 281 11.70 3.34 7.14
CA PHE A 281 12.92 3.89 6.53
C PHE A 281 13.25 3.29 5.16
N LEU A 282 12.27 3.30 4.25
CA LEU A 282 12.36 2.68 2.92
C LEU A 282 13.61 3.03 2.11
N ASN A 283 14.18 4.22 2.31
CA ASN A 283 15.36 4.70 1.61
C ASN A 283 16.69 4.20 2.22
N GLN A 284 16.64 3.32 3.21
CA GLN A 284 17.79 2.66 3.81
C GLN A 284 17.72 1.16 3.53
N GLY A 285 18.85 0.56 3.15
CA GLY A 285 18.91 -0.86 2.76
C GLY A 285 18.63 -1.08 1.27
N ASP A 286 18.02 -2.22 0.94
CA ASP A 286 17.71 -2.65 -0.43
C ASP A 286 16.30 -3.22 -0.51
N VAL A 287 15.32 -2.35 -0.25
CA VAL A 287 13.90 -2.73 -0.21
C VAL A 287 13.36 -3.15 -1.58
N ILE A 288 13.84 -2.52 -2.67
CA ILE A 288 13.40 -2.87 -4.02
C ILE A 288 14.06 -4.17 -4.49
N GLY A 289 15.34 -4.40 -4.19
CA GLY A 289 15.96 -5.70 -4.43
C GLY A 289 15.27 -6.82 -3.66
N ALA A 290 14.84 -6.57 -2.42
CA ALA A 290 14.03 -7.52 -1.65
C ALA A 290 12.66 -7.80 -2.32
N GLN A 291 11.98 -6.76 -2.82
CA GLN A 291 10.73 -6.90 -3.56
C GLN A 291 10.90 -7.72 -4.84
N ASP A 292 11.97 -7.47 -5.58
CA ASP A 292 12.31 -8.18 -6.82
C ASP A 292 12.58 -9.67 -6.52
N MET A 293 13.36 -9.97 -5.47
CA MET A 293 13.59 -11.35 -5.03
C MET A 293 12.29 -12.07 -4.63
N MET A 294 11.40 -11.42 -3.88
CA MET A 294 10.09 -11.99 -3.53
C MET A 294 9.27 -12.31 -4.78
N ASN A 295 9.40 -11.50 -5.82
CA ASN A 295 8.69 -11.69 -7.07
C ASN A 295 9.43 -12.57 -8.09
N ARG A 296 10.61 -13.10 -7.74
CA ARG A 296 11.49 -14.00 -8.51
C ARG A 296 12.18 -13.31 -9.70
N PHE A 297 12.80 -12.18 -9.42
CA PHE A 297 13.71 -11.47 -10.34
C PHE A 297 15.11 -11.37 -9.75
#